data_AF-A0A497N4Y7-F1
#
_entry.id   AF-A0A497N4Y7-F1
#
_cell.length_a   1.000
_cell.length_b   1.000
_cell.length_c   1.000
_cell.angle_alpha   90.00
_cell.angle_beta   90.00
_cell.angle_gamma   90.00
#
_symmetry.space_group_name_H-M   'P 1'
#
loop_
_entity.id
_entity.type
_entity.pdbx_description
1 polymer ?
#
loop_
_entity_poly.entity_id
_entity_poly.type
_entity_poly.pdbx_seq_one_letter_code
_entity_poly.pdbx_strand_id
1 'polypeptide(L)'
;RGKKWFKIKPAETLDLVIVAADWGHGRRRGWLSNYHLAAWDEEEGVFKVIGKTFKGLTDEEFGEMTRRLLRSKVRETPYTVYVQPRIVVEVAFNEIQRSPHYPSGFALRFARIKRIREDKGPEEADTLRRVRELYEEQFRYKAKMKIDL
;
A
#
# COMPACT_ATOMS: atom_id res chain seq x y z
N ARG A 1 -24.22 -32.27 -8.19
CA ARG A 1 -23.05 -31.46 -8.62
C ARG A 1 -23.09 -30.14 -7.84
N GLY A 2 -22.25 -30.02 -6.80
CA GLY A 2 -22.36 -29.01 -5.74
C GLY A 2 -22.09 -27.58 -6.21
N LYS A 3 -22.90 -26.64 -5.73
CA LYS A 3 -22.85 -25.21 -6.02
C LYS A 3 -21.52 -24.63 -5.52
N LYS A 4 -20.87 -23.84 -6.37
CA LYS A 4 -19.63 -23.10 -6.12
C LYS A 4 -19.78 -22.24 -4.85
N TRP A 5 -19.14 -22.64 -3.75
CA TRP A 5 -19.07 -21.82 -2.55
C TRP A 5 -18.02 -20.73 -2.76
N PHE A 6 -18.46 -19.50 -3.09
CA PHE A 6 -17.58 -18.34 -3.09
C PHE A 6 -17.49 -17.79 -1.66
N LYS A 7 -16.33 -17.95 -1.02
CA LYS A 7 -16.01 -17.19 0.20
C LYS A 7 -15.67 -15.76 -0.22
N ILE A 8 -16.65 -14.86 -0.14
CA ILE A 8 -16.43 -13.42 -0.30
C ILE A 8 -16.04 -12.87 1.08
N LYS A 9 -14.79 -12.45 1.24
CA LYS A 9 -14.37 -11.61 2.37
C LYS A 9 -14.35 -10.15 1.89
N PRO A 10 -14.90 -9.19 2.65
CA PRO A 10 -14.64 -7.78 2.39
C PRO A 10 -13.12 -7.58 2.30
N ALA A 11 -12.66 -6.90 1.26
CA ALA A 11 -11.23 -6.60 1.15
C ALA A 11 -10.92 -5.50 2.16
N GLU A 12 -10.00 -5.78 3.08
CA GLU A 12 -9.49 -4.78 4.00
C GLU A 12 -8.64 -3.75 3.25
N THR A 13 -8.75 -2.50 3.69
CA THR A 13 -8.10 -1.36 3.05
C THR A 13 -7.41 -0.49 4.09
N LEU A 14 -6.29 0.10 3.68
CA LEU A 14 -5.59 1.17 4.40
C LEU A 14 -5.41 2.37 3.46
N ASP A 15 -5.54 3.57 4.01
CA ASP A 15 -5.16 4.81 3.33
C ASP A 15 -3.67 5.08 3.59
N LEU A 16 -2.84 5.00 2.55
CA LEU A 16 -1.38 5.03 2.68
C LEU A 16 -0.77 6.13 1.81
N VAL A 17 0.39 6.63 2.22
CA VAL A 17 1.11 7.66 1.48
C VAL A 17 2.14 7.06 0.54
N ILE A 18 2.23 7.58 -0.69
CA ILE A 18 3.32 7.27 -1.60
C ILE A 18 4.53 8.13 -1.26
N VAL A 19 5.63 7.50 -0.85
CA VAL A 19 6.90 8.19 -0.49
C VAL A 19 7.98 8.04 -1.56
N ALA A 20 7.85 7.04 -2.42
CA ALA A 20 8.73 6.82 -3.56
C ALA A 20 8.03 5.94 -4.61
N ALA A 21 8.56 5.92 -5.83
CA ALA A 21 8.12 5.00 -6.86
C ALA A 21 9.30 4.56 -7.75
N ASP A 22 9.27 3.30 -8.20
CA ASP A 22 10.28 2.77 -9.11
C ASP A 22 9.82 2.90 -10.57
N TRP A 23 10.77 3.19 -11.47
CA TRP A 23 10.54 3.21 -12.91
C TRP A 23 10.15 1.83 -13.43
N GLY A 24 9.13 1.79 -14.28
CA GLY A 24 8.71 0.57 -14.95
C GLY A 24 9.70 0.10 -16.01
N HIS A 25 9.65 -1.19 -16.30
CA HIS A 25 10.42 -1.83 -17.37
C HIS A 25 9.46 -2.41 -18.43
N GLY A 26 10.00 -2.76 -19.61
CA GLY A 26 9.24 -3.33 -20.72
C GLY A 26 8.08 -2.42 -21.13
N ARG A 27 6.85 -2.94 -21.10
CA ARG A 27 5.64 -2.19 -21.50
C ARG A 27 5.36 -0.93 -20.68
N ARG A 28 5.91 -0.83 -19.45
CA ARG A 28 5.72 0.31 -18.53
C ARG A 28 6.93 1.24 -18.49
N ARG A 29 7.84 1.12 -19.47
CA ARG A 29 9.00 2.00 -19.56
C ARG A 29 8.53 3.45 -19.69
N GLY A 30 9.11 4.34 -18.88
CA GLY A 30 8.72 5.75 -18.83
C GLY A 30 7.58 6.07 -17.85
N TRP A 31 7.03 5.08 -17.14
CA TRP A 31 6.07 5.28 -16.07
C TRP A 31 6.64 4.88 -14.72
N LEU A 32 6.34 5.66 -13.68
CA LEU A 32 6.53 5.25 -12.29
C LEU A 32 5.42 4.26 -11.97
N SER A 33 5.78 2.99 -11.74
CA SER A 33 4.79 1.92 -11.71
C SER A 33 4.85 0.97 -10.52
N ASN A 34 5.85 1.10 -9.66
CA ASN A 34 5.95 0.36 -8.41
C ASN A 34 6.05 1.33 -7.23
N TYR A 35 4.94 1.57 -6.55
CA TYR A 35 4.79 2.61 -5.53
C TYR A 35 5.18 2.08 -4.15
N HIS A 36 6.01 2.83 -3.43
CA HIS A 36 6.39 2.55 -2.05
C HIS A 36 5.35 3.17 -1.14
N LEU A 37 4.60 2.31 -0.44
CA LEU A 37 3.47 2.67 0.39
C LEU A 37 3.91 2.78 1.84
N ALA A 38 3.61 3.89 2.48
CA ALA A 38 3.99 4.15 3.87
C ALA A 38 2.79 4.50 4.72
N ALA A 39 2.85 4.04 5.98
CA ALA A 39 1.94 4.43 7.05
C ALA A 39 2.64 5.46 7.94
N TRP A 40 1.86 6.26 8.65
CA TRP A 40 2.37 7.22 9.61
C TRP A 40 2.86 6.51 10.88
N ASP A 41 4.11 6.73 11.27
CA ASP A 41 4.64 6.29 12.57
C ASP A 41 4.39 7.41 13.59
N GLU A 42 3.46 7.19 14.51
CA GLU A 42 3.13 8.17 15.54
C GLU A 42 4.25 8.39 16.56
N GLU A 43 5.14 7.41 16.76
CA GLU A 43 6.22 7.46 17.76
C GLU A 43 7.40 8.27 17.23
N GLU A 44 7.78 8.04 15.97
CA GLU A 44 8.93 8.72 15.34
C GLU A 44 8.54 9.96 14.54
N GLY A 45 7.25 10.18 14.28
CA GLY A 45 6.77 11.30 13.47
C GLY A 45 7.23 11.23 12.02
N VAL A 46 7.33 10.02 11.45
CA VAL A 46 7.81 9.78 10.09
C VAL A 46 6.96 8.75 9.34
N PHE A 47 6.93 8.85 8.02
CA PHE A 47 6.29 7.81 7.19
C PHE A 47 7.22 6.61 7.01
N LYS A 48 6.79 5.44 7.47
CA LYS A 48 7.54 4.18 7.30
C LYS A 48 6.90 3.29 6.25
N VAL A 49 7.72 2.82 5.31
CA VAL A 49 7.27 1.94 4.22
C VAL A 49 6.80 0.61 4.80
N ILE A 50 5.62 0.16 4.37
CA ILE A 50 5.01 -1.13 4.73
C ILE A 50 4.77 -2.02 3.51
N GLY A 51 5.28 -1.63 2.34
CA GLY A 51 5.20 -2.45 1.14
C GLY A 51 5.36 -1.65 -0.13
N LYS A 52 5.32 -2.38 -1.24
CA LYS A 52 5.24 -1.80 -2.57
C LYS A 52 4.09 -2.41 -3.36
N THR A 53 3.53 -1.65 -4.29
CA THR A 53 2.56 -2.20 -5.24
C THR A 53 2.68 -1.60 -6.64
N PHE A 54 2.43 -2.44 -7.62
CA PHE A 54 2.33 -2.09 -9.05
C PHE A 54 0.96 -2.48 -9.64
N LYS A 55 -0.02 -2.78 -8.78
CA LYS A 55 -1.35 -3.27 -9.12
C LYS A 55 -2.41 -2.24 -8.76
N GLY A 56 -3.49 -2.24 -9.54
CA GLY A 56 -4.71 -1.51 -9.21
C GLY A 56 -4.94 -0.21 -9.97
N LEU A 57 -4.01 0.20 -10.82
CA LEU A 57 -4.17 1.35 -11.71
C LEU A 57 -4.29 0.92 -13.17
N THR A 58 -5.05 1.67 -13.97
CA THR A 58 -5.06 1.60 -15.44
C THR A 58 -3.82 2.26 -16.04
N ASP A 59 -3.59 2.06 -17.33
CA ASP A 59 -2.43 2.65 -18.02
C ASP A 59 -2.54 4.20 -18.06
N GLU A 60 -3.74 4.76 -18.18
CA GLU A 60 -4.00 6.20 -18.08
C GLU A 60 -3.67 6.73 -16.67
N GLU A 61 -4.09 6.00 -15.63
CA GLU A 61 -3.81 6.35 -14.23
C GLU A 61 -2.32 6.26 -13.91
N PHE A 62 -1.57 5.31 -14.48
CA PHE A 62 -0.11 5.27 -14.37
C PHE A 62 0.53 6.53 -14.97
N GLY A 63 0.06 6.98 -16.14
CA GLY A 63 0.56 8.20 -16.77
C GLY A 63 0.26 9.45 -15.95
N GLU A 64 -0.93 9.54 -15.36
CA GLU A 64 -1.28 10.64 -14.46
C GLU A 64 -0.48 10.61 -13.15
N MET A 65 -0.41 9.46 -12.50
CA MET A 65 0.35 9.28 -11.26
C MET A 65 1.83 9.61 -11.47
N THR A 66 2.42 9.18 -12.59
CA THR A 66 3.80 9.53 -12.96
C THR A 66 3.98 11.04 -13.02
N ARG A 67 3.09 11.78 -13.70
CA ARG A 67 3.15 13.25 -13.77
C ARG A 67 3.02 13.90 -12.39
N ARG A 68 2.12 13.40 -11.54
CA ARG A 68 1.92 13.91 -10.17
C ARG A 68 3.15 13.70 -9.29
N LEU A 69 3.71 12.51 -9.29
CA LEU A 69 4.90 12.16 -8.51
C LEU A 69 6.15 12.93 -8.95
N LEU A 70 6.34 13.12 -10.26
CA LEU A 70 7.48 13.90 -10.76
C LEU A 70 7.39 15.38 -10.35
N ARG A 71 6.19 15.95 -10.20
CA ARG A 71 6.02 17.33 -9.68
C ARG A 71 6.39 17.47 -8.21
N SER A 72 6.28 16.39 -7.43
CA SER A 72 6.64 16.36 -6.01
C SER A 72 8.00 15.68 -5.75
N LYS A 73 8.80 15.44 -6.79
CA LYS A 73 10.11 14.81 -6.69
C LYS A 73 11.05 15.59 -5.77
N VAL A 74 11.68 14.87 -4.85
CA VAL A 74 12.72 15.38 -3.94
C VAL A 74 14.11 14.94 -4.41
N ARG A 75 14.26 13.65 -4.74
CA ARG A 75 15.48 13.13 -5.38
C ARG A 75 15.14 11.94 -6.28
N GLU A 76 16.10 11.56 -7.10
CA GLU A 76 15.98 10.40 -7.96
C GLU A 76 17.30 9.61 -8.00
N THR A 77 17.18 8.30 -8.06
CA THR A 77 18.24 7.35 -8.42
C THR A 77 17.93 6.81 -9.82
N PRO A 78 18.83 6.03 -10.46
CA PRO A 78 18.52 5.44 -11.77
C PRO A 78 17.24 4.58 -11.82
N TYR A 79 16.76 4.11 -10.67
CA TYR A 79 15.62 3.20 -10.58
C TYR A 79 14.43 3.77 -9.81
N THR A 80 14.64 4.71 -8.88
CA THR A 80 13.62 5.14 -7.92
C THR A 80 13.57 6.65 -7.82
N VAL A 81 12.35 7.20 -7.90
CA VAL A 81 12.05 8.59 -7.60
C VAL A 81 11.49 8.69 -6.19
N TYR A 82 12.13 9.48 -5.34
CA TYR A 82 11.65 9.82 -4.00
C TYR A 82 10.87 11.13 -4.08
N VAL A 83 9.72 11.18 -3.41
CA VAL A 83 8.77 12.28 -3.51
C VAL A 83 8.42 12.86 -2.15
N GLN A 84 7.91 14.08 -2.12
CA GLN A 84 7.28 14.63 -0.92
C GLN A 84 6.02 13.80 -0.60
N PRO A 85 5.79 13.40 0.66
CA PRO A 85 4.66 12.59 1.09
C PRO A 85 3.37 13.40 1.03
N ARG A 86 2.75 13.45 -0.16
CA ARG A 86 1.52 14.23 -0.41
C ARG A 86 0.38 13.42 -0.97
N ILE A 87 0.67 12.33 -1.67
CA ILE A 87 -0.35 11.55 -2.38
C ILE A 87 -0.79 10.39 -1.49
N VAL A 88 -2.06 10.42 -1.08
CA VAL A 88 -2.72 9.34 -0.34
C VAL A 88 -3.46 8.43 -1.31
N VAL A 89 -3.35 7.12 -1.10
CA VAL A 89 -4.03 6.09 -1.89
C VAL A 89 -4.75 5.10 -0.97
N GLU A 90 -5.95 4.71 -1.35
CA GLU A 90 -6.65 3.60 -0.69
C GLU A 90 -6.08 2.29 -1.24
N VAL A 91 -5.51 1.46 -0.37
CA VAL A 91 -4.82 0.23 -0.72
C VAL A 91 -5.56 -0.95 -0.13
N ALA A 92 -6.10 -1.81 -0.99
CA ALA A 92 -6.61 -3.10 -0.56
C ALA A 92 -5.46 -4.12 -0.45
N PHE A 93 -5.52 -4.98 0.55
CA PHE A 93 -4.55 -6.05 0.78
C PHE A 93 -5.24 -7.31 1.29
N ASN A 94 -4.53 -8.44 1.25
CA ASN A 94 -5.08 -9.72 1.71
C ASN A 94 -4.64 -10.08 3.13
N GLU A 95 -3.39 -9.76 3.47
CA GLU A 95 -2.82 -10.01 4.79
C GLU A 95 -1.62 -9.09 5.04
N ILE A 96 -1.35 -8.84 6.31
CA ILE A 96 -0.16 -8.21 6.84
C ILE A 96 0.76 -9.31 7.39
N GLN A 97 2.05 -9.20 7.12
CA GLN A 97 3.09 -10.08 7.65
C GLN A 97 4.16 -9.29 8.38
N ARG A 98 4.86 -9.95 9.32
CA ARG A 98 6.12 -9.40 9.85
C ARG A 98 7.18 -9.44 8.77
N SER A 99 7.99 -8.39 8.68
CA SER A 99 9.07 -8.26 7.71
C SER A 99 10.30 -7.63 8.35
N PRO A 100 11.48 -8.29 8.31
CA PRO A 100 12.73 -7.67 8.72
C PRO A 100 13.28 -6.68 7.67
N HIS A 101 12.73 -6.68 6.45
CA HIS A 101 13.20 -5.84 5.35
C HIS A 101 12.65 -4.42 5.38
N TYR A 102 11.58 -4.18 6.13
CA TYR A 102 11.01 -2.85 6.30
C TYR A 102 11.24 -2.39 7.73
N PRO A 103 11.74 -1.16 7.95
CA PRO A 103 11.89 -0.59 9.29
C PRO A 103 10.57 -0.52 10.09
N SER A 104 9.42 -0.53 9.40
CA SER A 104 8.10 -0.64 10.02
C SER A 104 7.86 -1.97 10.74
N GLY A 105 8.65 -3.01 10.43
CA GLY A 105 8.45 -4.37 10.91
C GLY A 105 7.33 -5.13 10.20
N PHE A 106 6.61 -4.51 9.25
CA PHE A 106 5.45 -5.08 8.58
C PHE A 106 5.52 -4.99 7.05
N ALA A 107 4.83 -5.92 6.38
CA ALA A 107 4.67 -5.95 4.94
C ALA A 107 3.24 -6.31 4.53
N LEU A 108 2.65 -5.54 3.62
CA LEU A 108 1.38 -5.87 2.98
C LEU A 108 1.56 -6.93 1.89
N ARG A 109 0.69 -7.95 1.89
CA ARG A 109 0.63 -8.97 0.83
C ARG A 109 -0.56 -8.74 -0.10
N PHE A 110 -0.28 -8.91 -1.39
CA PHE A 110 -1.24 -8.69 -2.48
C PHE A 110 -1.86 -7.28 -2.46
N ALA A 111 -1.07 -6.30 -2.03
CA ALA A 111 -1.47 -4.90 -2.04
C ALA A 111 -1.83 -4.42 -3.46
N ARG A 112 -2.94 -3.70 -3.59
CA ARG A 112 -3.40 -3.07 -4.83
C ARG A 112 -4.03 -1.72 -4.50
N ILE A 113 -3.70 -0.72 -5.29
CA ILE A 113 -4.36 0.59 -5.18
C ILE A 113 -5.80 0.43 -5.67
N LYS A 114 -6.77 0.94 -4.92
CA LYS A 114 -8.17 1.00 -5.34
C LYS A 114 -8.51 2.34 -5.98
N ARG A 115 -7.96 3.43 -5.41
CA ARG A 115 -8.12 4.80 -5.91
C ARG A 115 -7.12 5.73 -5.23
N ILE A 116 -6.94 6.91 -5.83
CA ILE A 116 -6.29 8.06 -5.21
C ILE A 116 -7.30 8.74 -4.28
N ARG A 117 -6.87 9.13 -3.08
CA ARG A 117 -7.70 9.83 -2.08
C ARG A 117 -7.44 11.33 -2.16
N GLU A 118 -8.07 11.98 -3.13
CA GLU A 118 -8.03 13.44 -3.29
C GLU A 118 -8.69 14.18 -2.11
N ASP A 119 -9.53 13.47 -1.36
CA ASP A 119 -10.25 13.95 -0.20
C ASP A 119 -9.44 13.88 1.09
N LYS A 120 -8.21 13.33 1.07
CA LYS A 120 -7.38 13.15 2.26
C LYS A 120 -5.99 13.75 2.14
N GLY A 121 -5.55 14.40 3.20
CA GLY A 121 -4.16 14.80 3.40
C GLY A 121 -3.27 13.66 3.94
N PRO A 122 -1.93 13.77 3.82
CA PRO A 122 -1.00 12.79 4.38
C PRO A 122 -1.14 12.60 5.90
N GLU A 123 -1.59 13.62 6.62
CA GLU A 123 -1.90 13.59 8.06
C GLU A 123 -3.10 12.71 8.41
N GLU A 124 -3.95 12.38 7.44
CA GLU A 124 -5.12 11.50 7.58
C GLU A 124 -4.85 10.06 7.11
N ALA A 125 -3.59 9.76 6.76
CA ALA A 125 -3.16 8.42 6.42
C ALA A 125 -3.22 7.50 7.65
N ASP A 126 -3.45 6.21 7.40
CA ASP A 126 -3.44 5.21 8.44
C ASP A 126 -2.06 5.09 9.09
N THR A 127 -2.09 4.73 10.37
CA THR A 127 -0.90 4.71 11.20
C THR A 127 -0.30 3.32 11.36
N LEU A 128 0.96 3.23 11.80
CA LEU A 128 1.59 1.95 12.10
C LEU A 128 0.92 1.23 13.26
N ARG A 129 0.35 1.95 14.22
CA ARG A 129 -0.49 1.34 15.26
C ARG A 129 -1.69 0.64 14.63
N ARG A 130 -2.38 1.28 13.68
CA ARG A 130 -3.50 0.65 12.95
C ARG A 130 -3.06 -0.59 12.18
N VAL A 131 -1.91 -0.55 11.51
CA VAL A 131 -1.33 -1.71 10.81
C VAL A 131 -1.09 -2.87 11.78
N ARG A 132 -0.59 -2.60 12.98
CA ARG A 132 -0.36 -3.61 14.02
C ARG A 132 -1.67 -4.21 14.55
N GLU A 133 -2.68 -3.40 14.81
CA GLU A 133 -4.02 -3.85 15.23
C GLU A 133 -4.61 -4.84 14.22
N LEU A 134 -4.57 -4.48 12.93
CA LEU A 134 -5.05 -5.34 11.84
C LEU A 134 -4.24 -6.64 11.75
N TYR A 135 -2.92 -6.58 11.93
CA TYR A 135 -2.09 -7.77 11.97
C TYR A 135 -2.51 -8.73 13.09
N GLU A 136 -2.77 -8.23 14.30
CA GLU A 136 -3.21 -9.05 15.44
C GLU A 136 -4.61 -9.64 15.21
N GLU A 137 -5.51 -8.85 14.62
CA GLU A 137 -6.87 -9.27 14.25
C GLU A 137 -6.87 -10.46 13.27
N GLN A 138 -5.95 -10.49 12.31
CA GLN A 138 -5.82 -11.61 11.37
C GLN A 138 -5.66 -12.97 12.07
N PHE A 139 -5.02 -13.01 13.25
CA PHE A 139 -4.85 -14.24 14.02
C PHE A 139 -6.07 -14.56 14.88
N ARG A 140 -6.73 -13.55 15.45
CA ARG A 140 -7.99 -13.74 16.20
C ARG A 140 -9.07 -14.37 15.32
N TYR A 141 -9.24 -13.88 14.09
CA TYR A 141 -10.20 -14.45 13.14
C TYR A 141 -9.83 -15.88 12.72
N LYS A 142 -8.55 -16.18 12.50
CA LYS A 142 -8.10 -17.55 12.18
C LYS A 142 -8.30 -18.52 13.36
N ALA A 143 -8.12 -18.06 14.59
CA ALA A 143 -8.37 -18.86 15.79
C ALA A 143 -9.85 -19.18 15.98
N LYS A 144 -10.73 -18.17 15.82
CA LYS A 144 -12.19 -18.36 15.92
C LYS A 144 -12.74 -19.31 14.85
N MET A 145 -12.28 -19.17 13.60
CA MET A 145 -12.69 -20.09 12.51
C MET A 145 -12.21 -21.53 12.70
N LYS A 146 -11.15 -21.79 13.50
CA LYS A 146 -10.71 -23.15 13.84
C LYS A 146 -11.55 -23.79 14.95
N ILE A 147 -12.23 -22.98 15.77
CA ILE A 147 -13.09 -23.45 16.85
C ILE A 147 -14.50 -23.76 16.32
N ASP A 148 -14.96 -23.02 15.30
CA ASP A 148 -16.28 -23.18 14.68
C ASP A 148 -16.33 -24.25 13.55
N LEU A 149 -15.27 -25.06 13.38
CA LEU A 149 -15.16 -26.16 12.39
C LEU A 149 -14.97 -27.51 13.08
#